data_AF-A0A923J5J1-F1
#
_entry.id   AF-A0A923J5J1-F1
#
_cell.length_a   1.000
_cell.length_b   1.000
_cell.length_c   1.000
_cell.angle_alpha   90.00
_cell.angle_beta   90.00
_cell.angle_gamma   90.00
#
_symmetry.space_group_name_H-M   'P 1'
#
loop_
_entity.id
_entity.type
_entity.pdbx_description
1 polymer ?
#
loop_
_entity_poly.entity_id
_entity_poly.type
_entity_poly.pdbx_seq_one_letter_code
_entity_poly.pdbx_strand_id
1 'polypeptide(L)'
;MLHASYEIWGVAVAVLLIGFWTIRWVIRRKSPEHACGLNGAIFNSSCHDHDIEHRALLFLMTQKTDSVLAELARTIEQERQKLGAVVRKPSMIEAVDAFQTEAMHVSDNRQLPYDQILPMARNGITVSKIASQLQLPEAEVSMVMRLNAA
;
A
#
# COMPACT_ATOMS: atom_id res chain seq x y z
N MET A 1 24.62 61.22 -20.12
CA MET A 1 24.47 59.75 -20.21
C MET A 1 24.55 59.04 -18.86
N LEU A 2 25.35 59.51 -17.88
CA LEU A 2 25.46 58.88 -16.55
C LEU A 2 24.24 59.07 -15.62
N HIS A 3 23.40 60.08 -15.87
CA HIS A 3 22.22 60.36 -15.05
C HIS A 3 21.09 59.35 -15.29
N ALA A 4 20.82 59.03 -16.55
CA ALA A 4 19.79 58.04 -16.93
C ALA A 4 20.12 56.63 -16.42
N SER A 5 21.41 56.26 -16.38
CA SER A 5 21.83 54.97 -15.82
C SER A 5 21.62 54.87 -14.31
N TYR A 6 21.70 56.00 -13.59
CA TYR A 6 21.46 56.05 -12.15
C TYR A 6 19.98 55.93 -11.81
N GLU A 7 19.09 56.53 -12.62
CA GLU A 7 17.64 56.40 -12.46
C GLU A 7 17.18 54.94 -12.65
N ILE A 8 17.70 54.25 -13.67
CA ILE A 8 17.32 52.85 -13.94
C ILE A 8 17.80 51.93 -12.82
N TRP A 9 19.03 52.11 -12.35
CA TRP A 9 19.55 51.35 -11.21
C TRP A 9 18.80 51.68 -9.92
N GLY A 10 18.42 52.94 -9.71
CA GLY A 10 17.61 53.36 -8.56
C GLY A 10 16.27 52.65 -8.51
N VAL A 11 15.56 52.58 -9.63
CA VAL A 11 14.27 51.87 -9.73
C VAL A 11 14.45 50.37 -9.51
N ALA A 12 15.48 49.75 -10.11
CA ALA A 12 15.76 48.33 -9.94
C ALA A 12 16.06 47.97 -8.47
N VAL A 13 16.88 48.77 -7.79
CA VAL A 13 17.21 48.58 -6.37
C VAL A 13 15.99 48.83 -5.49
N ALA A 14 15.16 49.83 -5.79
CA ALA A 14 13.95 50.10 -5.04
C ALA A 14 12.95 48.93 -5.12
N VAL A 15 12.70 48.38 -6.31
CA VAL A 15 11.83 47.22 -6.50
C VAL A 15 12.37 45.99 -5.76
N LEU A 16 13.68 45.76 -5.83
CA LEU A 16 14.32 44.63 -5.17
C LEU A 16 14.24 44.76 -3.63
N LEU A 17 14.46 45.96 -3.10
CA LEU A 17 14.32 46.24 -1.68
C LEU A 17 12.87 46.07 -1.22
N ILE A 18 11.88 46.57 -1.96
CA ILE A 18 10.46 46.42 -1.63
C ILE A 18 10.06 44.93 -1.64
N GLY A 19 10.44 44.18 -2.67
CA GLY A 19 10.19 42.74 -2.74
C GLY A 19 10.85 41.96 -1.60
N PHE A 20 12.10 42.30 -1.27
CA PHE A 20 12.78 41.70 -0.13
C PHE A 20 12.12 42.08 1.21
N TRP A 21 11.65 43.31 1.34
CA TRP A 21 10.96 43.79 2.54
C TRP A 21 9.62 43.09 2.73
N THR A 22 8.82 42.90 1.67
CA THR A 22 7.53 42.20 1.76
C THR A 22 7.73 40.72 2.11
N ILE A 23 8.70 40.02 1.51
CA ILE A 23 9.04 38.64 1.86
C ILE A 23 9.49 38.55 3.32
N ARG A 24 10.41 39.42 3.75
CA ARG A 24 10.89 39.46 5.14
C ARG A 24 9.78 39.80 6.11
N TRP A 25 8.84 40.67 5.74
CA TRP A 25 7.71 41.05 6.57
C TRP A 25 6.68 39.93 6.68
N VAL A 26 6.44 39.15 5.61
CA VAL A 26 5.61 37.94 5.65
C VAL A 26 6.24 36.87 6.56
N ILE A 27 7.55 36.66 6.47
CA ILE A 27 8.27 35.71 7.34
C ILE A 27 8.23 36.19 8.81
N ARG A 28 8.44 37.48 9.06
CA ARG A 28 8.35 38.05 10.42
C ARG A 28 6.92 38.04 10.97
N ARG A 29 5.90 38.29 10.15
CA ARG A 29 4.49 38.20 10.58
C ARG A 29 4.01 36.78 10.82
N LYS A 30 4.64 35.77 10.19
CA LYS A 30 4.43 34.36 10.54
C LYS A 30 5.14 33.93 11.82
N SER A 31 5.82 34.84 12.53
CA SER A 31 6.47 34.54 13.81
C SER A 31 6.13 35.57 14.89
N PRO A 32 4.91 35.49 15.45
CA PRO A 32 4.73 35.82 16.84
C PRO A 32 3.77 34.83 17.54
N GLU A 33 4.20 33.58 17.74
CA GLU A 33 3.52 32.67 18.69
C GLU A 33 4.47 31.97 19.67
N HIS A 34 5.72 32.43 19.79
CA HIS A 34 6.63 31.90 20.79
C HIS A 34 7.47 33.00 21.44
N ALA A 35 6.86 33.80 22.31
CA ALA A 35 7.52 34.35 23.51
C ALA A 35 6.54 35.18 24.35
N CYS A 36 5.85 34.52 25.29
CA CYS A 36 5.54 34.95 26.66
C CYS A 36 4.16 34.45 27.12
N GLY A 37 4.15 33.49 28.05
CA GLY A 37 3.10 33.43 29.08
C GLY A 37 2.27 32.17 29.26
N LEU A 38 2.63 30.98 28.74
CA LEU A 38 1.77 29.79 28.91
C LEU A 38 2.52 28.45 29.02
N ASN A 39 3.59 28.40 29.81
CA ASN A 39 4.43 27.20 29.95
C ASN A 39 3.77 26.01 30.70
N GLY A 40 2.50 26.11 31.10
CA GLY A 40 1.77 25.04 31.80
C GLY A 40 0.60 24.39 31.04
N ALA A 41 -0.01 25.08 30.08
CA ALA A 41 -1.26 24.60 29.44
C ALA A 41 -1.09 24.17 27.97
N ILE A 42 0.00 24.54 27.29
CA ILE A 42 0.23 24.20 25.87
C ILE A 42 0.72 22.74 25.70
N PHE A 43 1.37 22.16 26.71
CA PHE A 43 1.87 20.77 26.60
C PHE A 43 0.76 19.73 26.46
N ASN A 44 -0.45 20.01 26.98
CA ASN A 44 -1.61 19.14 26.77
C ASN A 44 -2.33 19.40 25.44
N SER A 45 -2.16 20.58 24.83
CA SER A 45 -2.79 20.94 23.55
C SER A 45 -1.96 20.48 22.34
N SER A 46 -0.62 20.54 22.42
CA SER A 46 0.28 20.14 21.34
C SER A 46 0.28 18.62 21.10
N CYS A 47 0.04 17.80 22.13
CA CYS A 47 -0.08 16.36 21.98
C CYS A 47 -1.35 15.97 21.20
N HIS A 48 -2.44 16.71 21.41
CA HIS A 48 -3.73 16.42 20.77
C HIS A 48 -3.77 16.86 19.30
N ASP A 49 -3.08 17.96 18.96
CA ASP A 49 -3.03 18.49 17.60
C ASP A 49 -2.20 17.57 16.67
N HIS A 50 -1.07 17.04 17.16
CA HIS A 50 -0.30 16.05 16.42
C HIS A 50 -1.05 14.73 16.19
N ASP A 51 -1.91 14.30 17.11
CA ASP A 51 -2.74 13.09 16.91
C ASP A 51 -3.77 13.29 15.78
N ILE A 52 -4.34 14.49 15.64
CA ILE A 52 -5.29 14.82 14.56
C ILE A 52 -4.56 14.87 13.22
N GLU A 53 -3.38 15.49 13.17
CA GLU A 53 -2.53 15.53 11.97
C GLU A 53 -2.08 14.12 11.56
N HIS A 54 -1.63 13.29 12.51
CA HIS A 54 -1.26 11.90 12.26
C HIS A 54 -2.44 11.08 11.74
N ARG A 55 -3.64 11.29 12.29
CA ARG A 55 -4.86 10.60 11.86
C ARG A 55 -5.32 11.05 10.47
N ALA A 56 -5.21 12.34 10.16
CA ALA A 56 -5.50 12.88 8.83
C ALA A 56 -4.50 12.37 7.79
N LEU A 57 -3.21 12.31 8.15
CA LEU A 57 -2.17 11.75 7.30
C LEU A 57 -2.37 10.26 7.06
N LEU A 58 -2.70 9.48 8.10
CA LEU A 58 -3.05 8.06 7.95
C LEU A 58 -4.25 7.87 7.02
N PHE A 59 -5.31 8.66 7.19
CA PHE A 59 -6.49 8.59 6.32
C PHE A 59 -6.13 8.92 4.85
N LEU A 60 -5.33 9.96 4.62
CA LEU A 60 -4.88 10.34 3.29
C LEU A 60 -4.00 9.25 2.65
N MET A 61 -3.10 8.66 3.44
CA MET A 61 -2.23 7.57 2.97
C MET A 61 -3.06 6.34 2.63
N THR A 62 -4.00 5.93 3.50
CA THR A 62 -4.92 4.82 3.26
C THR A 62 -5.75 5.05 1.99
N GLN A 63 -6.35 6.23 1.83
CA GLN A 63 -7.13 6.57 0.65
C GLN A 63 -6.30 6.51 -0.63
N LYS A 64 -5.04 6.97 -0.59
CA LYS A 64 -4.12 6.87 -1.73
C LYS A 64 -3.79 5.41 -2.05
N THR A 65 -3.53 4.57 -1.05
CA THR A 65 -3.32 3.14 -1.27
C THR A 65 -4.56 2.47 -1.85
N ASP A 66 -5.75 2.77 -1.34
CA ASP A 66 -6.99 2.19 -1.86
C ASP A 66 -7.25 2.59 -3.30
N SER A 67 -6.97 3.85 -3.67
CA SER A 67 -7.05 4.33 -5.05
C SER A 67 -6.07 3.60 -5.97
N VAL A 68 -4.82 3.42 -5.53
CA VAL A 68 -3.80 2.72 -6.32
C VAL A 68 -4.13 1.22 -6.44
N LEU A 69 -4.62 0.59 -5.38
CA LEU A 69 -5.05 -0.81 -5.39
C LEU A 69 -6.26 -1.02 -6.31
N ALA A 70 -7.24 -0.12 -6.29
CA ALA A 70 -8.39 -0.17 -7.18
C ALA A 70 -7.98 0.00 -8.65
N GLU A 71 -7.04 0.91 -8.92
CA GLU A 71 -6.51 1.12 -10.27
C GLU A 71 -5.71 -0.09 -10.76
N LEU A 72 -4.87 -0.68 -9.91
CA LEU A 72 -4.15 -1.93 -10.20
C LEU A 72 -5.10 -3.10 -10.46
N ALA A 73 -6.13 -3.27 -9.64
CA ALA A 73 -7.14 -4.31 -9.84
C ALA A 73 -7.86 -4.13 -11.18
N ARG A 74 -8.18 -2.88 -11.55
CA ARG A 74 -8.77 -2.57 -12.86
C ARG A 74 -7.81 -2.86 -14.01
N THR A 75 -6.53 -2.53 -13.88
CA THR A 75 -5.52 -2.86 -14.90
C THR A 75 -5.37 -4.37 -15.06
N ILE A 76 -5.34 -5.12 -13.97
CA ILE A 76 -5.28 -6.59 -14.01
C ILE A 76 -6.50 -7.15 -14.72
N GLU A 77 -7.71 -6.68 -14.41
CA GLU A 77 -8.93 -7.15 -15.07
C GLU A 77 -8.95 -6.78 -16.56
N GLN A 78 -8.49 -5.58 -16.91
CA GLN A 78 -8.38 -5.15 -18.30
C GLN A 78 -7.37 -6.01 -19.09
N GLU A 79 -6.23 -6.35 -18.49
CA GLU A 79 -5.25 -7.26 -19.10
C GLU A 79 -5.78 -8.70 -19.17
N ARG A 80 -6.55 -9.17 -18.17
CA ARG A 80 -7.24 -10.47 -18.23
C ARG A 80 -8.28 -10.51 -19.34
N GLN A 81 -9.00 -9.44 -19.61
CA GLN A 81 -9.97 -9.38 -20.71
C GLN A 81 -9.27 -9.32 -22.07
N LYS A 82 -8.15 -8.61 -22.20
CA LYS A 82 -7.34 -8.62 -23.43
C LYS A 82 -6.77 -10.02 -23.70
N LEU A 83 -6.19 -10.66 -22.69
CA LEU A 83 -5.66 -12.02 -22.82
C LEU A 83 -6.79 -13.04 -23.00
N GLY A 84 -7.92 -12.88 -22.32
CA GLY A 84 -9.11 -13.71 -22.47
C GLY A 84 -9.73 -13.61 -23.86
N ALA A 85 -9.75 -12.41 -24.47
CA ALA A 85 -10.19 -12.22 -25.86
C ALA A 85 -9.20 -12.80 -26.88
N VAL A 86 -7.89 -12.77 -26.58
CA VAL A 86 -6.85 -13.36 -27.44
C VAL A 86 -6.79 -14.89 -27.31
N VAL A 87 -7.09 -15.45 -26.14
CA VAL A 87 -7.09 -16.90 -25.85
C VAL A 87 -8.40 -17.57 -26.30
N ARG A 88 -9.51 -16.83 -26.39
CA ARG A 88 -10.80 -17.35 -26.88
C ARG A 88 -10.86 -17.43 -28.41
N LYS A 89 -9.84 -18.04 -29.03
CA LYS A 89 -9.98 -18.63 -30.36
C LYS A 89 -10.90 -19.84 -30.20
N PRO A 90 -12.06 -19.89 -30.88
CA PRO A 90 -13.03 -20.97 -30.69
C PRO A 90 -12.52 -22.37 -31.08
N SER A 91 -11.32 -22.49 -31.66
CA SER A 91 -10.72 -23.78 -32.05
C SER A 91 -9.88 -24.46 -30.97
N MET A 92 -9.63 -23.83 -29.80
CA MET A 92 -8.87 -24.48 -28.70
C MET A 92 -9.75 -25.04 -27.58
N ILE A 93 -11.02 -24.65 -27.50
CA ILE A 93 -11.92 -25.15 -26.46
C ILE A 93 -12.17 -26.65 -26.64
N GLU A 94 -12.23 -27.14 -27.88
CA GLU A 94 -12.38 -28.57 -28.18
C GLU A 94 -11.10 -29.38 -27.87
N ALA A 95 -9.92 -28.76 -27.95
CA ALA A 95 -8.67 -29.41 -27.52
C ALA A 95 -8.53 -29.44 -25.99
N VAL A 96 -9.00 -28.41 -25.29
CA VAL A 96 -8.99 -28.39 -23.81
C VAL A 96 -9.98 -29.41 -23.25
N ASP A 97 -11.10 -29.68 -23.90
CA ASP A 97 -12.03 -30.75 -23.47
C ASP A 97 -11.42 -32.15 -23.66
N ALA A 98 -10.65 -32.35 -24.72
CA ALA A 98 -9.86 -33.58 -24.91
C ALA A 98 -8.79 -33.74 -23.81
N PHE A 99 -8.05 -32.68 -23.47
CA PHE A 99 -7.07 -32.71 -22.38
C PHE A 99 -7.70 -32.80 -20.98
N GLN A 100 -8.90 -32.27 -20.76
CA GLN A 100 -9.58 -32.34 -19.46
C GLN A 100 -10.18 -33.74 -19.23
N THR A 101 -10.61 -34.41 -20.30
CA THR A 101 -11.04 -35.82 -20.24
C THR A 101 -9.86 -36.78 -20.06
N GLU A 102 -8.70 -36.47 -20.64
CA GLU A 102 -7.49 -37.31 -20.52
C GLU A 102 -6.68 -37.03 -19.23
N ALA A 103 -6.70 -35.81 -18.69
CA ALA A 103 -6.06 -35.47 -17.42
C ALA A 103 -6.83 -35.93 -16.17
N MET A 104 -8.12 -36.27 -16.31
CA MET A 104 -8.88 -36.91 -15.21
C MET A 104 -8.53 -38.38 -14.99
N HIS A 105 -7.74 -39.01 -15.89
CA HIS A 105 -7.46 -40.44 -15.82
C HIS A 105 -6.02 -40.81 -15.41
N VAL A 106 -5.16 -39.84 -15.10
CA VAL A 106 -3.77 -40.08 -14.64
C VAL A 106 -3.39 -39.15 -13.49
N SER A 107 -3.96 -39.37 -12.31
CA SER A 107 -3.30 -39.08 -11.03
C SER A 107 -3.84 -40.01 -9.96
N ASP A 108 -3.84 -41.29 -10.30
CA ASP A 108 -3.88 -42.34 -9.32
C ASP A 108 -2.54 -42.34 -8.57
N ASN A 109 -2.63 -42.18 -7.25
CA ASN A 109 -1.72 -42.79 -6.29
C ASN A 109 -0.38 -42.10 -5.93
N ARG A 110 -0.39 -40.79 -5.66
CA ARG A 110 0.52 -40.20 -4.66
C ARG A 110 -0.28 -39.29 -3.73
N GLN A 111 -0.78 -39.86 -2.63
CA GLN A 111 -1.29 -39.07 -1.51
C GLN A 111 -0.16 -38.14 -1.06
N LEU A 112 -0.26 -36.87 -1.40
CA LEU A 112 0.67 -35.87 -0.90
C LEU A 112 0.44 -35.79 0.62
N PRO A 113 1.48 -35.79 1.45
CA PRO A 113 1.33 -35.75 2.90
C PRO A 113 0.52 -34.53 3.37
N TYR A 114 0.49 -33.48 2.55
CA TYR A 114 -0.31 -32.27 2.76
C TYR A 114 -1.83 -32.49 2.71
N ASP A 115 -2.32 -33.45 1.93
CA ASP A 115 -3.76 -33.78 1.85
C ASP A 115 -4.27 -34.43 3.15
N GLN A 116 -3.37 -35.01 3.95
CA GLN A 116 -3.70 -35.65 5.22
C GLN A 116 -3.72 -34.66 6.41
N ILE A 117 -3.16 -33.46 6.26
CA ILE A 117 -3.09 -32.45 7.33
C ILE A 117 -4.49 -31.95 7.71
N LEU A 118 -5.33 -31.63 6.73
CA LEU A 118 -6.66 -31.08 6.94
C LEU A 118 -7.65 -32.05 7.63
N PRO A 119 -7.78 -33.33 7.20
CA PRO A 119 -8.65 -34.26 7.91
C PRO A 119 -8.13 -34.55 9.33
N MET A 120 -6.81 -34.61 9.55
CA MET A 120 -6.23 -34.78 10.88
C MET A 120 -6.52 -33.59 11.79
N ALA A 121 -6.39 -32.37 11.28
CA ALA A 121 -6.72 -31.14 12.01
C ALA A 121 -8.22 -31.06 12.36
N ARG A 122 -9.10 -31.47 11.44
CA ARG A 122 -10.56 -31.55 11.70
C ARG A 122 -10.92 -32.55 12.78
N ASN A 123 -10.13 -33.62 12.94
CA ASN A 123 -10.28 -34.59 14.02
C ASN A 123 -9.73 -34.11 15.37
N GLY A 124 -9.32 -32.84 15.48
CA GLY A 124 -8.80 -32.26 16.72
C GLY A 124 -7.36 -32.68 17.06
N ILE A 125 -6.62 -33.21 16.08
CA ILE A 125 -5.21 -33.58 16.28
C ILE A 125 -4.36 -32.30 16.31
N THR A 126 -3.46 -32.20 17.29
CA THR A 126 -2.57 -31.04 17.46
C THR A 126 -1.49 -30.99 16.38
N VAL A 127 -1.06 -29.77 16.03
CA VAL A 127 -0.05 -29.49 14.98
C VAL A 127 1.22 -30.33 15.17
N SER A 128 1.73 -30.42 16.41
CA SER A 128 2.94 -31.19 16.73
C SER A 128 2.78 -32.69 16.47
N LYS A 129 1.58 -33.23 16.74
CA LYS A 129 1.29 -34.65 16.49
C LYS A 129 1.16 -34.93 14.99
N ILE A 130 0.55 -34.04 14.22
CA ILE A 130 0.46 -34.14 12.75
C ILE A 130 1.86 -34.04 12.12
N ALA A 131 2.68 -33.08 12.58
CA ALA A 131 4.06 -32.90 12.13
C ALA A 131 4.90 -34.17 12.37
N SER A 132 4.78 -34.78 13.55
CA SER A 132 5.47 -36.03 13.88
C SER A 132 5.01 -37.22 13.03
N GLN A 133 3.71 -37.29 12.71
CA GLN A 133 3.13 -38.40 11.94
C GLN A 133 3.47 -38.32 10.45
N LEU A 134 3.54 -37.10 9.90
CA LEU A 134 3.83 -36.86 8.50
C LEU A 134 5.31 -36.58 8.23
N GLN A 135 6.15 -36.58 9.27
CA GLN A 135 7.57 -36.19 9.20
C GLN A 135 7.76 -34.81 8.54
N LEU A 136 6.83 -33.89 8.80
CA LEU A 136 6.84 -32.54 8.27
C LEU A 136 7.24 -31.55 9.37
N PRO A 137 7.88 -30.42 9.02
CA PRO A 137 8.10 -29.34 9.96
C PRO A 137 6.78 -28.79 10.51
N GLU A 138 6.73 -28.50 11.82
CA GLU A 138 5.54 -27.92 12.46
C GLU A 138 5.10 -26.61 11.80
N ALA A 139 6.05 -25.83 11.27
CA ALA A 139 5.79 -24.60 10.53
C ALA A 139 4.97 -24.85 9.25
N GLU A 140 5.24 -25.93 8.52
CA GLU A 140 4.49 -26.28 7.30
C GLU A 140 3.07 -26.72 7.64
N VAL A 141 2.90 -27.54 8.67
CA VAL A 141 1.59 -27.98 9.15
C VAL A 141 0.76 -26.78 9.64
N SER A 142 1.37 -25.87 10.39
CA SER A 142 0.72 -24.63 10.85
C SER A 142 0.31 -23.74 9.67
N MET A 143 1.16 -23.62 8.65
CA MET A 143 0.87 -22.83 7.46
C MET A 143 -0.35 -23.40 6.70
N VAL A 144 -0.39 -24.71 6.47
CA VAL A 144 -1.51 -25.37 5.78
C VAL A 144 -2.82 -25.24 6.56
N MET A 145 -2.78 -25.38 7.88
CA MET A 145 -3.96 -25.17 8.72
C MET A 145 -4.46 -23.73 8.68
N ARG A 146 -3.57 -22.74 8.66
CA ARG A 146 -3.95 -21.31 8.59
C ARG A 146 -4.49 -20.91 7.22
N LEU A 147 -3.91 -21.43 6.14
CA LEU A 147 -4.37 -21.17 4.77
C LEU A 147 -5.78 -21.69 4.53
N ASN A 148 -6.18 -22.79 5.18
CA ASN A 148 -7.52 -23.36 5.06
C ASN A 148 -8.52 -22.84 6.12
N ALA A 149 -8.08 -21.98 7.06
CA ALA A 149 -8.94 -21.35 8.06
C ALA A 149 -9.37 -19.92 7.67
N ALA A 150 -8.84 -19.40 6.56
CA ALA A 150 -9.23 -18.13 5.94
C ALA A 150 -10.34 -18.35 4.90
#